data_AF-B0CYX5-F1
#
_entry.id   AF-B0CYX5-F1
#
_cell.length_a   1.000
_cell.length_b   1.000
_cell.length_c   1.000
_cell.angle_alpha   90.00
_cell.angle_beta   90.00
_cell.angle_gamma   90.00
#
_symmetry.space_group_name_H-M   'P 1'
#
loop_
_entity.id
_entity.type
_entity.pdbx_description
1 polymer ?
#
loop_
_entity_poly.entity_id
_entity_poly.type
_entity_poly.pdbx_seq_one_letter_code
_entity_poly.pdbx_strand_id
1 'polypeptide(L)'
;MSWLKEAAGGGPLPPYVDNSLEGKVPDPRIPNRMVANKPANRPFLAYHEYREKQEALHAAWLKKKQEREEKIAGGEKVGPLERDPTAQEEVGVLGLLKFIVLLLLFASLAGKFITGSYTWEYESKWTRLKTYWPTNQRLFSLNLLSEYDGTTANRPTYIAIDGDVYDVSKGAAYQPGGSYHILAGHEGARAFGTGCFKTHRTHDTRGMSESELRSLAHWKNFYVEHKDYVKVGRVVLPPIDPASPIPEHCDPKKARQSDGKKPARDSVTEAKVSVATEETKSTAGKHDEF
;
A
#
# COMPACT_ATOMS: atom_id res chain seq x y z
N MET A 1 -50.54 -8.30 59.22
CA MET A 1 -51.09 -9.64 59.58
C MET A 1 -52.43 -9.88 58.86
N SER A 2 -52.43 -9.89 57.51
CA SER A 2 -53.65 -10.11 56.70
C SER A 2 -53.32 -10.85 55.40
N TRP A 3 -52.53 -11.92 55.51
CA TRP A 3 -52.23 -12.86 54.42
C TRP A 3 -52.51 -14.32 54.84
N LEU A 4 -52.49 -14.61 56.14
CA LEU A 4 -52.71 -15.96 56.66
C LEU A 4 -54.17 -16.45 56.64
N LYS A 5 -55.16 -15.62 56.27
CA LYS A 5 -56.58 -16.03 56.24
C LYS A 5 -57.06 -16.63 54.91
N GLU A 6 -56.33 -16.45 53.81
CA GLU A 6 -56.74 -16.98 52.49
C GLU A 6 -56.18 -18.37 52.18
N ALA A 7 -55.27 -18.89 53.00
CA ALA A 7 -54.63 -20.18 52.76
C ALA A 7 -55.48 -21.41 53.14
N ALA A 8 -56.66 -21.24 53.75
CA ALA A 8 -57.37 -22.36 54.40
C ALA A 8 -58.85 -22.55 54.00
N GLY A 9 -59.38 -21.84 53.00
CA GLY A 9 -60.82 -21.90 52.71
C GLY A 9 -61.28 -21.47 51.32
N GLY A 10 -60.45 -21.58 50.28
CA GLY A 10 -60.91 -21.39 48.91
C GLY A 10 -61.68 -22.61 48.41
N GLY A 11 -62.92 -22.42 47.94
CA GLY A 11 -63.69 -23.47 47.25
C GLY A 11 -62.92 -24.04 46.04
N PRO A 12 -63.39 -25.15 45.44
CA PRO A 12 -62.70 -25.77 44.31
C PRO A 12 -62.46 -24.72 43.22
N LEU A 13 -61.21 -24.66 42.74
CA LEU A 13 -60.85 -23.78 41.62
C LEU A 13 -61.86 -24.01 40.48
N PRO A 14 -62.34 -22.95 39.81
CA PRO A 14 -63.27 -23.12 38.71
C PRO A 14 -62.66 -24.08 37.68
N PRO A 15 -63.46 -24.99 37.10
CA PRO A 15 -62.95 -25.94 36.12
C PRO A 15 -62.32 -25.18 34.96
N TYR A 16 -61.13 -25.63 34.55
CA TYR A 16 -60.43 -25.06 33.40
C TYR A 16 -61.28 -25.25 32.15
N VAL A 17 -61.83 -24.14 31.64
CA VAL A 17 -62.52 -24.12 30.36
C VAL A 17 -61.45 -23.90 29.29
N ASP A 18 -61.10 -24.95 28.54
CA ASP A 18 -60.29 -24.80 27.33
C ASP A 18 -61.17 -24.12 26.27
N ASN A 19 -61.12 -22.78 26.20
CA ASN A 19 -61.66 -21.99 25.09
C ASN A 19 -60.82 -22.22 23.83
N SER A 20 -60.69 -23.47 23.43
CA SER A 20 -59.69 -23.96 22.49
C SER A 20 -59.86 -23.41 21.06
N LEU A 21 -60.83 -22.54 20.80
CA LEU A 21 -61.04 -21.88 19.52
C LEU A 21 -60.70 -20.38 19.56
N GLU A 22 -60.59 -19.77 20.74
CA GLU A 22 -60.24 -18.35 20.87
C GLU A 22 -58.74 -18.17 20.56
N GLY A 23 -58.44 -17.54 19.42
CA GLY A 23 -57.07 -17.22 19.00
C GLY A 23 -56.33 -18.33 18.23
N LYS A 24 -57.03 -19.34 17.69
CA LYS A 24 -56.44 -20.30 16.74
C LYS A 24 -56.71 -19.89 15.29
N VAL A 25 -55.69 -20.01 14.44
CA VAL A 25 -55.70 -19.72 13.00
C VAL A 25 -55.59 -21.07 12.26
N PRO A 26 -56.23 -21.26 11.10
CA PRO A 26 -56.05 -22.48 10.30
C PRO A 26 -54.56 -22.72 10.00
N ASP A 27 -54.13 -23.97 10.16
CA ASP A 27 -52.79 -24.42 9.79
C ASP A 27 -52.67 -24.38 8.27
N PRO A 28 -51.75 -23.58 7.71
CA PRO A 28 -51.62 -23.51 6.27
C PRO A 28 -51.06 -24.79 5.63
N ARG A 29 -50.40 -25.66 6.41
CA ARG A 29 -49.78 -26.90 5.91
C ARG A 29 -50.69 -28.12 5.99
N ILE A 30 -51.62 -28.15 6.94
CA ILE A 30 -52.47 -29.32 7.20
C ILE A 30 -53.93 -28.88 7.13
N PRO A 31 -54.70 -29.34 6.12
CA PRO A 31 -56.09 -28.97 5.98
C PRO A 31 -56.88 -29.42 7.22
N ASN A 32 -57.81 -28.59 7.67
CA ASN A 32 -58.68 -28.82 8.83
C ASN A 32 -57.98 -28.86 10.21
N ARG A 33 -56.69 -28.52 10.30
CA ARG A 33 -55.99 -28.34 11.58
C ARG A 33 -55.98 -26.87 11.97
N MET A 34 -56.24 -26.56 13.24
CA MET A 34 -56.17 -25.19 13.77
C MET A 34 -54.94 -25.05 14.68
N VAL A 35 -54.13 -24.01 14.48
CA VAL A 35 -52.89 -23.71 15.23
C VAL A 35 -53.07 -22.45 16.07
N ALA A 36 -52.61 -22.47 17.31
CA ALA A 36 -52.66 -21.29 18.17
C ALA A 36 -51.78 -20.15 17.62
N ASN A 37 -52.32 -18.92 17.58
CA ASN A 37 -51.60 -17.72 17.17
C ASN A 37 -50.69 -17.18 18.30
N LYS A 38 -49.76 -18.03 18.75
CA LYS A 38 -48.76 -17.69 19.78
C LYS A 38 -47.55 -17.00 19.14
N PRO A 39 -46.79 -16.18 19.88
CA PRO A 39 -45.57 -15.54 19.38
C PRO A 39 -44.58 -16.50 18.72
N ALA A 40 -44.49 -17.75 19.20
CA ALA A 40 -43.65 -18.80 18.61
C ALA A 40 -44.11 -19.24 17.20
N ASN A 41 -45.42 -19.20 16.91
CA ASN A 41 -46.00 -19.67 15.64
C ASN A 41 -46.17 -18.56 14.61
N ARG A 42 -46.20 -17.29 15.05
CA ARG A 42 -46.39 -16.12 14.19
C ARG A 42 -45.39 -16.03 13.02
N PRO A 43 -44.08 -16.31 13.19
CA PRO A 43 -43.14 -16.29 12.07
C PRO A 43 -43.49 -17.31 10.98
N PHE A 44 -43.97 -18.50 11.36
CA PHE A 44 -44.32 -19.56 10.40
C PHE A 44 -45.60 -19.22 9.62
N LEU A 45 -46.61 -18.68 10.30
CA LEU A 45 -47.83 -18.19 9.66
C LEU A 45 -47.52 -17.02 8.71
N ALA A 46 -46.74 -16.04 9.16
CA ALA A 46 -46.34 -14.89 8.35
C ALA A 46 -45.49 -15.28 7.13
N TYR A 47 -44.57 -16.25 7.27
CA TYR A 47 -43.80 -16.77 6.14
C TYR A 47 -44.70 -17.49 5.12
N HIS A 48 -45.71 -18.23 5.59
CA HIS A 48 -46.67 -18.87 4.71
C HIS A 48 -47.49 -17.85 3.92
N GLU A 49 -48.08 -16.87 4.62
CA GLU A 49 -48.81 -15.77 3.98
C GLU A 49 -47.92 -15.00 2.98
N TYR A 50 -46.65 -14.80 3.31
CA TYR A 50 -45.68 -14.19 2.39
C TYR A 50 -45.50 -15.05 1.13
N ARG A 51 -45.32 -16.36 1.28
CA ARG A 51 -45.19 -17.29 0.15
C ARG A 51 -46.44 -17.32 -0.73
N GLU A 52 -47.62 -17.41 -0.14
CA GLU A 52 -48.88 -17.35 -0.89
C GLU A 52 -49.01 -16.04 -1.67
N LYS A 53 -48.63 -14.92 -1.06
CA LYS A 53 -48.59 -13.62 -1.76
C LYS A 53 -47.60 -13.63 -2.92
N GLN A 54 -46.40 -14.17 -2.75
CA GLN A 54 -45.41 -14.28 -3.83
C GLN A 54 -45.93 -15.19 -4.96
N GLU A 55 -46.48 -16.35 -4.63
CA GLU A 55 -47.03 -17.30 -5.60
C GLU A 55 -48.21 -16.69 -6.37
N ALA A 56 -49.09 -15.95 -5.69
CA ALA A 56 -50.18 -15.22 -6.33
C ALA A 56 -49.68 -14.09 -7.25
N LEU A 57 -48.66 -13.34 -6.84
CA LEU A 57 -48.03 -12.29 -7.67
C LEU A 57 -47.37 -12.89 -8.91
N HIS A 58 -46.61 -13.96 -8.75
CA HIS A 58 -45.97 -14.66 -9.87
C HIS A 58 -47.00 -15.27 -10.82
N ALA A 59 -48.05 -15.90 -10.30
CA ALA A 59 -49.14 -16.43 -11.11
C ALA A 59 -49.89 -15.34 -11.89
N ALA A 60 -50.14 -14.18 -11.27
CA ALA A 60 -50.74 -13.04 -11.95
C ALA A 60 -49.82 -12.50 -13.06
N TRP A 61 -48.51 -12.46 -12.83
CA TRP A 61 -47.52 -12.08 -13.84
C TRP A 61 -47.47 -13.09 -15.01
N LEU A 62 -47.53 -14.39 -14.72
CA LEU A 62 -47.60 -15.45 -15.74
C LEU A 62 -48.86 -15.33 -16.61
N LYS A 63 -50.01 -15.00 -16.02
CA LYS A 63 -51.24 -14.73 -16.79
C LYS A 63 -51.08 -13.54 -17.73
N LYS A 64 -50.53 -12.41 -17.24
CA LYS A 64 -50.21 -11.26 -18.09
C LYS A 64 -49.26 -11.62 -19.24
N LYS A 65 -48.27 -12.50 -18.97
CA LYS A 65 -47.34 -12.99 -19.99
C LYS A 65 -48.06 -13.82 -21.05
N GLN A 66 -48.95 -14.74 -20.66
CA GLN A 66 -49.75 -15.57 -21.58
C GLN A 66 -50.66 -14.70 -22.46
N GLU A 67 -51.43 -13.79 -21.87
CA GLU A 67 -52.30 -12.86 -22.62
C GLU A 67 -51.51 -12.01 -23.63
N ARG A 68 -50.28 -11.63 -23.27
CA ARG A 68 -49.37 -10.89 -24.16
C ARG A 68 -48.91 -11.75 -25.34
N GLU A 69 -48.55 -13.01 -25.09
CA GLU A 69 -48.13 -13.95 -26.15
C GLU A 69 -49.28 -14.23 -27.12
N GLU A 70 -50.51 -14.35 -26.63
CA GLU A 70 -51.72 -14.48 -27.46
C GLU A 70 -51.94 -13.25 -28.35
N LYS A 71 -51.76 -12.04 -27.82
CA LYS A 71 -51.82 -10.78 -28.60
C LYS A 71 -50.74 -10.71 -29.66
N ILE A 72 -49.51 -11.13 -29.34
CA ILE A 72 -48.40 -11.20 -30.31
C ILE A 72 -48.73 -12.21 -31.42
N ALA A 73 -49.26 -13.37 -31.07
CA ALA A 73 -49.69 -14.39 -32.05
C ALA A 73 -50.83 -13.88 -32.95
N GLY A 74 -51.70 -13.02 -32.41
CA GLY A 74 -52.72 -12.29 -33.16
C GLY A 74 -52.20 -11.14 -34.04
N GLY A 75 -50.89 -10.85 -34.02
CA GLY A 75 -50.27 -9.79 -34.83
C GLY A 75 -50.35 -8.39 -34.22
N GLU A 76 -50.79 -8.25 -32.96
CA GLU A 76 -50.85 -6.97 -32.26
C GLU A 76 -49.45 -6.57 -31.73
N LYS A 77 -49.05 -5.30 -31.94
CA LYS A 77 -47.78 -4.78 -31.42
C LYS A 77 -47.93 -4.37 -29.96
N VAL A 78 -47.51 -5.25 -29.05
CA VAL A 78 -47.52 -5.01 -27.59
C VAL A 78 -46.15 -4.54 -27.08
N GLY A 79 -46.16 -3.65 -26.08
CA GLY A 79 -44.94 -3.14 -25.43
C GLY A 79 -44.17 -4.19 -24.63
N PRO A 80 -43.03 -3.83 -24.01
CA PRO A 80 -42.24 -4.73 -23.17
C PRO A 80 -43.04 -5.25 -21.97
N LEU A 81 -42.83 -6.52 -21.59
CA LEU A 81 -43.44 -7.11 -20.40
C LEU A 81 -42.80 -6.50 -19.14
N GLU A 82 -43.61 -6.17 -18.14
CA GLU A 82 -43.13 -5.74 -16.82
C GLU A 82 -42.22 -6.82 -16.21
N ARG A 83 -41.19 -6.41 -15.46
CA ARG A 83 -40.31 -7.35 -14.76
C ARG A 83 -41.10 -8.12 -13.70
N ASP A 84 -40.78 -9.41 -13.54
CA ASP A 84 -41.39 -10.24 -12.49
C ASP A 84 -41.10 -9.63 -11.10
N PRO A 85 -42.12 -9.31 -10.29
CA PRO A 85 -41.94 -8.74 -8.96
C PRO A 85 -41.32 -9.72 -7.95
N THR A 86 -41.32 -11.02 -8.25
CA THR A 86 -40.81 -12.09 -7.38
C THR A 86 -39.40 -12.56 -7.74
N ALA A 87 -38.87 -12.14 -8.88
CA ALA A 87 -37.54 -12.53 -9.33
C ALA A 87 -36.45 -11.92 -8.44
N GLN A 88 -35.50 -12.74 -7.99
CA GLN A 88 -34.33 -12.27 -7.25
C GLN A 88 -33.48 -11.37 -8.15
N GLU A 89 -33.19 -10.16 -7.68
CA GLU A 89 -32.29 -9.26 -8.38
C GLU A 89 -30.84 -9.64 -8.09
N GLU A 90 -30.24 -10.41 -8.99
CA GLU A 90 -28.81 -10.69 -8.93
C GLU A 90 -28.02 -9.44 -9.32
N VAL A 91 -27.07 -9.05 -8.46
CA VAL A 91 -26.08 -8.03 -8.81
C VAL A 91 -25.17 -8.60 -9.90
N GLY A 92 -25.51 -8.38 -11.16
CA GLY A 92 -24.68 -8.80 -12.28
C GLY A 92 -23.29 -8.18 -12.23
N VAL A 93 -22.35 -8.75 -13.00
CA VAL A 93 -20.95 -8.28 -13.08
C VAL A 93 -20.88 -6.77 -13.40
N LEU A 94 -21.77 -6.27 -14.27
CA LEU A 94 -21.86 -4.85 -14.59
C LEU A 94 -22.33 -4.00 -13.40
N GLY A 95 -23.24 -4.52 -12.57
CA GLY A 95 -23.68 -3.86 -11.34
C GLY A 95 -22.55 -3.78 -10.31
N LEU A 96 -21.83 -4.88 -10.13
CA LEU A 96 -20.64 -4.93 -9.26
C LEU A 96 -19.55 -3.96 -9.76
N LEU A 97 -19.28 -3.94 -11.06
CA LEU A 97 -18.28 -3.03 -11.64
C LEU A 97 -18.69 -1.56 -11.46
N LYS A 98 -19.96 -1.20 -11.69
CA LYS A 98 -20.48 0.14 -11.40
C LYS A 98 -20.31 0.51 -9.92
N PHE A 99 -20.63 -0.42 -9.02
CA PHE A 99 -20.44 -0.22 -7.59
C PHE A 99 -18.97 0.02 -7.22
N ILE A 100 -18.04 -0.77 -7.77
CA ILE A 100 -16.60 -0.59 -7.55
C ILE A 100 -16.14 0.78 -8.08
N VAL A 101 -16.58 1.19 -9.27
CA VAL A 101 -16.23 2.51 -9.83
C VAL A 101 -16.75 3.64 -8.94
N LEU A 102 -17.99 3.54 -8.45
CA LEU A 102 -18.55 4.53 -7.52
C LEU A 102 -17.76 4.56 -6.21
N LEU A 103 -17.42 3.39 -5.65
CA LEU A 103 -16.62 3.28 -4.43
C LEU A 103 -15.25 3.93 -4.60
N LEU A 104 -14.55 3.66 -5.71
CA LEU A 104 -13.25 4.27 -6.00
C LEU A 104 -13.36 5.79 -6.18
N LEU A 105 -14.44 6.28 -6.80
CA LEU A 105 -14.70 7.70 -6.95
C LEU A 105 -14.95 8.37 -5.59
N PHE A 106 -15.78 7.78 -4.73
CA PHE A 106 -16.00 8.27 -3.37
C PHE A 106 -14.72 8.25 -2.54
N ALA A 107 -13.92 7.18 -2.62
CA ALA A 107 -12.63 7.10 -1.93
C ALA A 107 -11.65 8.17 -2.42
N SER A 108 -11.62 8.46 -3.72
CA SER A 108 -10.79 9.51 -4.31
C SER A 108 -11.23 10.91 -3.86
N LEU A 109 -12.53 11.19 -3.87
CA LEU A 109 -13.09 12.46 -3.39
C LEU A 109 -12.87 12.65 -1.88
N ALA A 110 -13.03 11.58 -1.09
CA ALA A 110 -12.72 11.58 0.33
C ALA A 110 -11.23 11.85 0.58
N GLY A 111 -10.34 11.22 -0.19
CA GLY A 111 -8.91 11.51 -0.16
C GLY A 111 -8.62 12.99 -0.43
N LYS A 112 -9.28 13.57 -1.45
CA LYS A 112 -9.13 15.00 -1.78
C LYS A 112 -9.62 15.91 -0.67
N PHE A 113 -10.71 15.55 0.01
CA PHE A 113 -11.26 16.31 1.12
C PHE A 113 -10.37 16.24 2.37
N ILE A 114 -9.84 15.05 2.70
CA ILE A 114 -9.08 14.83 3.94
C ILE A 114 -7.60 15.22 3.79
N THR A 115 -6.94 14.75 2.74
CA THR A 115 -5.48 14.88 2.54
C THR A 115 -5.10 15.90 1.47
N GLY A 116 -6.08 16.52 0.80
CA GLY A 116 -5.81 17.40 -0.33
C GLY A 116 -5.38 16.67 -1.61
N SER A 117 -5.26 15.33 -1.58
CA SER A 117 -4.80 14.49 -2.69
C SER A 117 -5.81 13.39 -3.03
N TYR A 118 -6.02 13.11 -4.32
CA TYR A 118 -7.00 12.10 -4.77
C TYR A 118 -6.56 10.66 -4.48
N THR A 119 -5.26 10.44 -4.32
CA THR A 119 -4.66 9.12 -4.14
C THR A 119 -4.16 8.89 -2.72
N TRP A 120 -4.64 9.66 -1.73
CA TRP A 120 -4.23 9.50 -0.31
C TRP A 120 -2.71 9.61 -0.11
N GLU A 121 -2.09 10.59 -0.75
CA GLU A 121 -0.63 10.82 -0.77
C GLU A 121 0.18 9.61 -1.26
N TYR A 122 -0.47 8.66 -1.94
CA TYR A 122 0.19 7.50 -2.51
C TYR A 122 1.02 7.89 -3.74
N GLU A 123 2.25 8.32 -3.49
CA GLU A 123 3.23 8.69 -4.52
C GLU A 123 4.11 7.49 -4.95
N SER A 124 3.49 6.43 -5.47
CA SER A 124 4.22 5.28 -6.04
C SER A 124 4.43 5.40 -7.56
N LYS A 125 5.25 4.52 -8.14
CA LYS A 125 5.45 4.42 -9.60
C LYS A 125 4.12 4.21 -10.34
N TRP A 126 3.20 3.46 -9.73
CA TRP A 126 1.89 3.09 -10.29
C TRP A 126 0.95 4.27 -10.55
N THR A 127 1.06 5.36 -9.78
CA THR A 127 0.23 6.56 -9.98
C THR A 127 0.83 7.55 -10.97
N ARG A 128 2.10 7.36 -11.36
CA ARG A 128 2.83 8.26 -12.25
C ARG A 128 2.86 7.73 -13.68
N LEU A 129 1.81 8.03 -14.45
CA LEU A 129 1.66 7.65 -15.87
C LEU A 129 2.89 8.01 -16.73
N LYS A 130 3.54 9.15 -16.45
CA LYS A 130 4.75 9.60 -17.18
C LYS A 130 5.93 8.61 -17.08
N THR A 131 5.99 7.81 -16.01
CA THR A 131 7.03 6.79 -15.82
C THR A 131 6.95 5.66 -16.85
N TYR A 132 5.74 5.37 -17.35
CA TYR A 132 5.49 4.29 -18.30
C TYR A 132 5.52 4.77 -19.76
N TRP A 133 5.63 6.07 -19.99
CA TRP A 133 5.76 6.60 -21.35
C TRP A 133 7.20 6.42 -21.83
N PRO A 134 7.43 5.86 -23.03
CA PRO A 134 8.77 5.66 -23.54
C PRO A 134 9.49 7.02 -23.66
N THR A 135 10.59 7.18 -22.95
CA THR A 135 11.49 8.31 -23.16
C THR A 135 12.37 8.02 -24.37
N ASN A 136 12.48 8.97 -25.29
CA ASN A 136 13.45 8.88 -26.38
C ASN A 136 14.85 8.93 -25.79
N GLN A 137 15.43 7.75 -25.53
CA GLN A 137 16.74 7.63 -24.91
C GLN A 137 17.82 8.19 -25.85
N ARG A 138 18.41 9.32 -25.46
CA ARG A 138 19.46 9.98 -26.24
C ARG A 138 20.84 9.41 -25.88
N LEU A 139 21.73 9.34 -26.86
CA LEU A 139 23.13 9.05 -26.64
C LEU A 139 23.91 10.35 -26.39
N PHE A 140 24.72 10.36 -25.34
CA PHE A 140 25.57 11.49 -24.95
C PHE A 140 27.04 11.11 -25.08
N SER A 141 27.89 12.08 -25.42
CA SER A 141 29.32 12.01 -25.16
C SER A 141 29.63 12.71 -23.84
N LEU A 142 30.78 12.45 -23.23
CA LEU A 142 31.19 13.12 -21.98
C LEU A 142 31.25 14.66 -22.15
N ASN A 143 31.76 15.14 -23.29
CA ASN A 143 31.80 16.57 -23.59
C ASN A 143 30.39 17.15 -23.72
N LEU A 144 29.50 16.46 -24.46
CA LEU A 144 28.10 16.90 -24.58
C LEU A 144 27.38 16.85 -23.24
N LEU A 145 27.70 15.91 -22.35
CA LEU A 145 27.11 15.85 -21.01
C LEU A 145 27.56 17.04 -20.15
N SER A 146 28.83 17.44 -20.24
CA SER A 146 29.38 18.57 -19.47
C SER A 146 28.71 19.92 -19.77
N GLU A 147 28.08 20.04 -20.92
CA GLU A 147 27.27 21.18 -21.35
C GLU A 147 25.91 21.30 -20.62
N TYR A 148 25.50 20.28 -19.84
CA TYR A 148 24.26 20.20 -19.08
C TYR A 148 24.52 20.26 -17.56
N ASP A 149 25.38 21.18 -17.15
CA ASP A 149 25.71 21.46 -15.74
C ASP A 149 24.64 22.28 -15.01
N GLY A 150 23.69 22.89 -15.72
CA GLY A 150 22.66 23.76 -15.15
C GLY A 150 23.10 25.20 -14.91
N THR A 151 24.29 25.62 -15.36
CA THR A 151 24.73 27.03 -15.29
C THR A 151 24.19 27.87 -16.44
N THR A 152 23.94 27.24 -17.59
CA THR A 152 23.40 27.90 -18.78
C THR A 152 21.89 28.10 -18.65
N ALA A 153 21.44 29.35 -18.72
CA ALA A 153 20.02 29.67 -18.78
C ALA A 153 19.37 28.91 -19.96
N ASN A 154 18.28 28.19 -19.69
CA ASN A 154 17.53 27.35 -20.63
C ASN A 154 18.09 25.95 -20.94
N ARG A 155 19.09 25.46 -20.20
CA ARG A 155 19.50 24.03 -20.28
C ARG A 155 19.13 23.27 -19.00
N PRO A 156 18.60 22.04 -19.13
CA PRO A 156 18.37 21.18 -17.98
C PRO A 156 19.70 20.72 -17.37
N THR A 157 19.63 20.30 -16.10
CA THR A 157 20.76 19.75 -15.36
C THR A 157 20.74 18.24 -15.46
N TYR A 158 21.79 17.65 -16.02
CA TYR A 158 21.92 16.21 -16.18
C TYR A 158 23.03 15.64 -15.30
N ILE A 159 22.90 14.36 -14.96
CA ILE A 159 23.95 13.58 -14.30
C ILE A 159 24.02 12.20 -14.93
N ALA A 160 25.23 11.63 -15.01
CA ALA A 160 25.41 10.26 -15.45
C ALA A 160 25.90 9.39 -14.29
N ILE A 161 25.34 8.18 -14.19
CA ILE A 161 25.73 7.18 -13.21
C ILE A 161 25.80 5.83 -13.90
N ASP A 162 27.01 5.30 -13.97
CA ASP A 162 27.32 4.02 -14.58
C ASP A 162 26.81 3.98 -16.03
N GLY A 163 27.00 5.09 -16.74
CA GLY A 163 26.60 5.26 -18.13
C GLY A 163 25.15 5.70 -18.32
N ASP A 164 24.25 5.53 -17.37
CA ASP A 164 22.86 5.97 -17.52
C ASP A 164 22.71 7.45 -17.15
N VAL A 165 22.05 8.24 -18.01
CA VAL A 165 21.89 9.69 -17.84
C VAL A 165 20.50 10.02 -17.32
N TYR A 166 20.44 10.81 -16.25
CA TYR A 166 19.22 11.25 -15.59
C TYR A 166 19.07 12.77 -15.63
N ASP A 167 17.85 13.23 -15.88
CA ASP A 167 17.45 14.62 -15.70
C ASP A 167 17.17 14.89 -14.22
N VAL A 168 18.00 15.75 -13.63
CA VAL A 168 17.92 16.15 -12.21
C VAL A 168 17.57 17.63 -12.05
N SER A 169 17.01 18.26 -13.10
CA SER A 169 16.66 19.69 -13.09
C SER A 169 15.69 20.08 -11.98
N LYS A 170 14.83 19.16 -11.54
CA LYS A 170 13.91 19.38 -10.41
C LYS A 170 14.58 19.30 -9.03
N GLY A 171 15.79 18.73 -8.95
CA GLY A 171 16.50 18.54 -7.70
C GLY A 171 17.28 19.79 -7.30
N ALA A 172 16.82 20.49 -6.27
CA ALA A 172 17.49 21.69 -5.76
C ALA A 172 18.97 21.47 -5.40
N ALA A 173 19.33 20.26 -4.96
CA ALA A 173 20.71 19.93 -4.62
C ALA A 173 21.68 19.88 -5.81
N TYR A 174 21.17 19.75 -7.04
CA TYR A 174 21.97 19.73 -8.28
C TYR A 174 21.98 21.09 -9.00
N GLN A 175 21.13 22.02 -8.58
CA GLN A 175 21.10 23.38 -9.12
C GLN A 175 22.34 24.18 -8.69
N PRO A 176 22.72 25.25 -9.41
CA PRO A 176 23.83 26.11 -9.02
C PRO A 176 23.75 26.54 -7.56
N GLY A 177 24.82 26.27 -6.79
CA GLY A 177 24.88 26.50 -5.34
C GLY A 177 24.40 25.34 -4.46
N GLY A 178 23.85 24.27 -5.05
CA GLY A 178 23.48 23.04 -4.34
C GLY A 178 24.67 22.16 -3.98
N SER A 179 24.50 21.29 -2.99
CA SER A 179 25.56 20.42 -2.45
C SER A 179 26.10 19.40 -3.46
N TYR A 180 25.26 18.95 -4.40
CA TYR A 180 25.60 17.96 -5.42
C TYR A 180 25.80 18.56 -6.82
N HIS A 181 25.77 19.90 -6.95
CA HIS A 181 25.98 20.58 -8.23
C HIS A 181 27.33 20.24 -8.86
N ILE A 182 28.35 19.88 -8.07
CA ILE A 182 29.66 19.45 -8.57
C ILE A 182 29.62 18.20 -9.48
N LEU A 183 28.55 17.42 -9.40
CA LEU A 183 28.32 16.24 -10.25
C LEU A 183 27.46 16.55 -11.48
N ALA A 184 26.87 17.74 -11.56
CA ALA A 184 26.08 18.15 -12.72
C ALA A 184 26.95 18.18 -13.98
N GLY A 185 26.43 17.63 -15.07
CA GLY A 185 27.14 17.48 -16.34
C GLY A 185 28.25 16.43 -16.33
N HIS A 186 28.41 15.64 -15.27
CA HIS A 186 29.51 14.68 -15.15
C HIS A 186 29.01 13.26 -14.86
N GLU A 187 29.90 12.30 -15.13
CA GLU A 187 29.74 10.90 -14.74
C GLU A 187 30.26 10.72 -13.32
N GLY A 188 29.38 10.24 -12.44
CA GLY A 188 29.57 10.23 -11.00
C GLY A 188 29.59 8.84 -10.36
N ALA A 189 29.61 7.73 -11.11
CA ALA A 189 29.53 6.39 -10.53
C ALA A 189 30.51 6.16 -9.36
N ARG A 190 31.79 6.47 -9.56
CA ARG A 190 32.79 6.31 -8.49
C ARG A 190 32.53 7.25 -7.32
N ALA A 191 32.15 8.50 -7.59
CA ALA A 191 31.83 9.48 -6.56
C ALA A 191 30.65 9.03 -5.67
N PHE A 192 29.59 8.47 -6.23
CA PHE A 192 28.45 7.96 -5.46
C PHE A 192 28.79 6.73 -4.62
N GLY A 193 29.61 5.82 -5.15
CA GLY A 193 30.04 4.66 -4.41
C GLY A 193 30.96 5.01 -3.23
N THR A 194 31.93 5.89 -3.46
CA THR A 194 32.99 6.24 -2.48
C THR A 194 32.63 7.41 -1.55
N GLY A 195 31.70 8.29 -1.96
CA GLY A 195 31.39 9.55 -1.27
C GLY A 195 32.35 10.70 -1.58
N CYS A 196 33.34 10.50 -2.47
CA CYS A 196 34.34 11.51 -2.82
C CYS A 196 33.91 12.35 -4.03
N PHE A 197 32.98 13.28 -3.83
CA PHE A 197 32.34 14.03 -4.93
C PHE A 197 33.27 14.98 -5.72
N LYS A 198 34.38 15.44 -5.11
CA LYS A 198 35.32 16.37 -5.76
C LYS A 198 36.29 15.65 -6.70
N THR A 199 36.84 14.52 -6.27
CA THR A 199 37.96 13.84 -6.93
C THR A 199 37.53 12.65 -7.78
N HIS A 200 36.40 12.01 -7.49
CA HIS A 200 35.98 10.77 -8.15
C HIS A 200 34.88 10.96 -9.22
N ARG A 201 34.95 12.04 -10.00
CA ARG A 201 34.02 12.30 -11.12
C ARG A 201 34.39 11.45 -12.34
N THR A 202 34.29 10.12 -12.20
CA THR A 202 34.64 9.13 -13.21
C THR A 202 33.74 7.90 -13.09
N HIS A 203 33.68 7.11 -14.17
CA HIS A 203 33.03 5.79 -14.21
C HIS A 203 33.92 4.65 -13.72
N ASP A 204 35.17 4.94 -13.33
CA ASP A 204 36.12 3.91 -12.89
C ASP A 204 35.72 3.27 -11.56
N THR A 205 35.22 2.04 -11.61
CA THR A 205 34.82 1.26 -10.43
C THR A 205 35.93 0.38 -9.88
N ARG A 206 37.12 0.37 -10.50
CA ARG A 206 38.25 -0.46 -10.04
C ARG A 206 38.75 0.02 -8.69
N GLY A 207 39.16 -0.94 -7.85
CA GLY A 207 39.68 -0.68 -6.51
C GLY A 207 38.62 -0.21 -5.50
N MET A 208 37.34 -0.20 -5.86
CA MET A 208 36.26 0.05 -4.91
C MET A 208 36.03 -1.19 -4.03
N SER A 209 35.78 -0.94 -2.75
CA SER A 209 35.38 -1.99 -1.80
C SER A 209 33.97 -2.50 -2.09
N GLU A 210 33.62 -3.69 -1.59
CA GLU A 210 32.26 -4.23 -1.72
C GLU A 210 31.18 -3.33 -1.11
N SER A 211 31.49 -2.61 -0.02
CA SER A 211 30.58 -1.62 0.55
C SER A 211 30.33 -0.44 -0.40
N GLU A 212 31.34 0.00 -1.13
CA GLU A 212 31.23 1.12 -2.07
C GLU A 212 30.51 0.69 -3.35
N LEU A 213 30.70 -0.54 -3.82
CA LEU A 213 29.92 -1.12 -4.92
C LEU A 213 28.44 -1.27 -4.54
N ARG A 214 28.14 -1.68 -3.30
CA ARG A 214 26.76 -1.70 -2.77
C ARG A 214 26.16 -0.29 -2.67
N SER A 215 26.96 0.69 -2.25
CA SER A 215 26.54 2.10 -2.25
C SER A 215 26.20 2.57 -3.66
N LEU A 216 27.05 2.27 -4.66
CA LEU A 216 26.78 2.59 -6.06
C LEU A 216 25.49 1.93 -6.56
N ALA A 217 25.26 0.65 -6.26
CA ALA A 217 24.03 -0.05 -6.62
C ALA A 217 22.79 0.59 -5.97
N HIS A 218 22.89 1.00 -4.70
CA HIS A 218 21.84 1.73 -4.01
C HIS A 218 21.51 3.05 -4.72
N TRP A 219 22.52 3.84 -5.07
CA TRP A 219 22.33 5.10 -5.80
C TRP A 219 21.72 4.86 -7.17
N LYS A 220 22.19 3.87 -7.95
CA LYS A 220 21.58 3.51 -9.24
C LYS A 220 20.09 3.24 -9.09
N ASN A 221 19.71 2.44 -8.08
CA ASN A 221 18.30 2.17 -7.80
C ASN A 221 17.57 3.46 -7.41
N PHE A 222 18.13 4.29 -6.53
CA PHE A 222 17.53 5.57 -6.13
C PHE A 222 17.13 6.41 -7.35
N TYR A 223 18.00 6.61 -8.35
CA TYR A 223 17.65 7.38 -9.54
C TYR A 223 16.64 6.69 -10.46
N VAL A 224 16.68 5.37 -10.57
CA VAL A 224 15.68 4.59 -11.31
C VAL A 224 14.29 4.70 -10.66
N GLU A 225 14.24 4.78 -9.34
CA GLU A 225 12.98 4.80 -8.58
C GLU A 225 12.46 6.20 -8.28
N HIS A 226 13.31 7.22 -8.43
CA HIS A 226 12.99 8.58 -8.06
C HIS A 226 11.81 9.14 -8.85
N LYS A 227 10.93 9.88 -8.19
CA LYS A 227 9.72 10.46 -8.80
C LYS A 227 10.02 11.62 -9.76
N ASP A 228 11.06 12.37 -9.45
CA ASP A 228 11.40 13.62 -10.15
C ASP A 228 12.60 13.48 -11.09
N TYR A 229 13.35 12.38 -11.00
CA TYR A 229 14.51 12.16 -11.85
C TYR A 229 14.15 11.18 -12.96
N VAL A 230 14.30 11.62 -14.20
CA VAL A 230 13.85 10.87 -15.37
C VAL A 230 15.08 10.41 -16.15
N LYS A 231 15.11 9.13 -16.50
CA LYS A 231 16.15 8.60 -17.40
C LYS A 231 15.95 9.18 -18.80
N VAL A 232 16.91 9.99 -19.25
CA VAL A 232 16.89 10.66 -20.56
C VAL A 232 17.74 9.93 -21.60
N GLY A 233 18.66 9.07 -21.18
CA GLY A 233 19.57 8.45 -22.12
C GLY A 233 20.72 7.67 -21.50
N ARG A 234 21.78 7.52 -22.30
CA ARG A 234 23.04 6.87 -21.92
C ARG A 234 24.23 7.68 -22.44
N VAL A 235 25.29 7.74 -21.67
CA VAL A 235 26.57 8.33 -22.07
C VAL A 235 27.50 7.23 -22.58
N VAL A 236 28.20 7.52 -23.68
CA VAL A 236 29.25 6.66 -24.21
C VAL A 236 30.49 6.87 -23.36
N LEU A 237 30.84 5.85 -22.58
CA LEU A 237 32.01 5.84 -21.72
C LEU A 237 33.23 5.33 -22.50
N PRO A 238 34.37 6.05 -22.49
CA PRO A 238 35.59 5.55 -23.10
C PRO A 238 36.11 4.35 -22.30
N PRO A 239 36.73 3.35 -22.95
CA PRO A 239 37.32 2.23 -22.25
C PRO A 239 38.45 2.72 -21.32
N ILE A 240 38.50 2.14 -20.12
CA ILE A 240 39.55 2.46 -19.14
C ILE A 240 40.73 1.52 -19.35
N ASP A 241 41.93 2.08 -19.48
CA ASP A 241 43.16 1.30 -19.57
C ASP A 241 43.45 0.59 -18.22
N PRO A 242 43.57 -0.75 -18.18
CA PRO A 242 43.93 -1.49 -16.96
C PRO A 242 45.25 -1.03 -16.32
N ALA A 243 46.18 -0.46 -17.10
CA ALA A 243 47.46 0.03 -16.59
C ALA A 243 47.39 1.46 -16.02
N SER A 244 46.30 2.19 -16.23
CA SER A 244 46.15 3.54 -15.70
C SER A 244 46.08 3.50 -14.16
N PRO A 245 46.65 4.49 -13.45
CA PRO A 245 46.56 4.55 -11.99
C PRO A 245 45.10 4.62 -11.55
N ILE A 246 44.76 3.85 -10.52
CA ILE A 246 43.43 3.88 -9.90
C ILE A 246 43.30 5.22 -9.14
N PRO A 247 42.17 5.94 -9.24
CA PRO A 247 42.01 7.19 -8.51
C PRO A 247 42.12 6.98 -6.98
N GLU A 248 42.96 7.79 -6.33
CA GLU A 248 43.16 7.75 -4.88
C GLU A 248 41.92 8.20 -4.10
N HIS A 249 41.60 7.47 -3.03
CA HIS A 249 40.44 7.78 -2.19
C HIS A 249 40.64 9.08 -1.39
N CYS A 250 39.60 9.91 -1.28
CA CYS A 250 39.68 11.19 -0.55
C CYS A 250 39.90 11.05 0.98
N ASP A 251 39.40 9.98 1.58
CA ASP A 251 39.75 9.56 2.96
C ASP A 251 41.15 8.92 3.00
N PRO A 252 42.11 9.48 3.75
CA PRO A 252 43.47 8.97 3.84
C PRO A 252 43.57 7.56 4.44
N LYS A 253 42.62 7.14 5.29
CA LYS A 253 42.61 5.77 5.85
C LYS A 253 42.26 4.75 4.78
N LYS A 254 41.29 5.07 3.93
CA LYS A 254 40.86 4.21 2.82
C LYS A 254 41.88 4.21 1.68
N ALA A 255 42.52 5.35 1.39
CA ALA A 255 43.60 5.43 0.41
C ALA A 255 44.77 4.48 0.76
N ARG A 256 45.18 4.45 2.03
CA ARG A 256 46.22 3.52 2.50
C ARG A 256 45.83 2.04 2.37
N GLN A 257 44.54 1.73 2.47
CA GLN A 257 44.02 0.37 2.32
C GLN A 257 43.98 -0.09 0.86
N SER A 258 43.69 0.81 -0.10
CA SER A 258 43.74 0.49 -1.53
C SER A 258 45.17 0.24 -2.01
N ASP A 259 46.17 0.85 -1.38
CA ASP A 259 47.59 0.74 -1.76
C ASP A 259 48.31 -0.48 -1.15
N GLY A 260 47.58 -1.40 -0.50
CA GLY A 260 48.16 -2.64 0.05
C GLY A 260 49.08 -2.45 1.27
N LYS A 261 49.28 -1.23 1.76
CA LYS A 261 49.95 -0.99 3.05
C LYS A 261 48.93 -1.13 4.19
N LYS A 262 48.76 -2.35 4.68
CA LYS A 262 48.16 -2.60 6.00
C LYS A 262 48.88 -1.68 7.02
N PRO A 263 48.19 -0.80 7.75
CA PRO A 263 48.79 -0.21 8.93
C PRO A 263 49.03 -1.37 9.91
N ALA A 264 50.30 -1.55 10.29
CA ALA A 264 50.64 -2.36 11.45
C ALA A 264 49.76 -1.85 12.60
N ARG A 265 48.93 -2.74 13.13
CA ARG A 265 48.07 -2.46 14.26
C ARG A 265 49.01 -2.23 15.43
N ASP A 266 49.17 -0.98 15.86
CA ASP A 266 49.91 -0.64 17.07
C ASP A 266 49.26 -1.39 18.24
N SER A 267 49.92 -2.46 18.67
CA SER A 267 49.62 -3.21 19.88
C SER A 267 50.05 -2.37 21.08
N VAL A 268 49.28 -1.34 21.43
CA VAL A 268 49.45 -0.59 22.66
C VAL A 268 48.11 -0.33 23.32
N THR A 269 47.37 -1.40 23.64
CA THR A 269 46.32 -1.35 24.68
C THR A 269 46.16 -2.72 25.32
N GLU A 270 47.24 -3.27 25.88
CA GLU A 270 47.18 -4.46 26.73
C GLU A 270 48.31 -4.42 27.78
N ALA A 271 48.43 -3.29 28.51
CA ALA A 271 49.36 -3.16 29.62
C ALA A 271 48.92 -2.15 30.70
N LYS A 272 47.63 -1.84 30.82
CA LYS A 272 47.14 -0.89 31.84
C LYS A 272 45.92 -1.34 32.65
N VAL A 273 45.67 -2.64 32.72
CA VAL A 273 44.61 -3.22 33.57
C VAL A 273 45.16 -4.03 34.76
N SER A 274 46.46 -4.33 34.81
CA SER A 274 47.03 -5.19 35.88
C SER A 274 47.67 -4.47 37.07
N VAL A 275 47.47 -3.16 37.26
CA VAL A 275 48.05 -2.41 38.41
C VAL A 275 46.99 -1.94 39.42
N ALA A 276 45.71 -2.22 39.19
CA ALA A 276 44.62 -1.76 40.08
C ALA A 276 44.08 -2.83 41.04
N THR A 277 44.81 -3.93 41.29
CA THR A 277 44.32 -5.06 42.12
C THR A 277 45.27 -5.49 43.24
N GLU A 278 46.09 -4.58 43.76
CA GLU A 278 46.99 -4.87 44.88
C GLU A 278 47.10 -3.72 45.91
N GLU A 279 46.02 -2.99 46.19
CA GLU A 279 45.95 -2.09 47.35
C GLU A 279 44.58 -2.17 48.05
N THR A 280 44.12 -3.37 48.42
CA THR A 280 43.01 -3.51 49.39
C THR A 280 43.18 -4.77 50.26
N LYS A 281 44.30 -4.88 51.00
CA LYS A 281 44.37 -5.82 52.13
C LYS A 281 45.47 -5.53 53.14
N SER A 282 45.43 -4.38 53.81
CA SER A 282 46.15 -4.20 55.07
C SER A 282 45.68 -2.93 55.78
N THR A 283 44.65 -3.04 56.64
CA THR A 283 44.51 -2.35 57.94
C THR A 283 43.06 -2.49 58.43
N ALA A 284 42.77 -3.61 59.09
CA ALA A 284 41.64 -3.72 60.00
C ALA A 284 42.16 -4.32 61.29
N GLY A 285 42.43 -3.47 62.28
CA GLY A 285 43.00 -3.86 63.56
C GLY A 285 43.02 -2.73 64.57
N LYS A 286 41.95 -2.68 65.38
CA LYS A 286 41.92 -2.39 66.83
C LYS A 286 41.93 -0.94 67.37
N HIS A 287 40.96 -0.77 68.29
CA HIS A 287 40.93 0.05 69.53
C HIS A 287 40.74 1.56 69.38
N ASP A 288 39.61 2.12 69.80
CA ASP A 288 39.09 2.39 71.18
C ASP A 288 39.52 3.76 71.70
N GLU A 289 38.56 4.40 72.39
CA GLU A 289 38.68 5.47 73.38
C GLU A 289 38.67 6.96 72.96
N PHE A 290 37.74 7.67 73.64
CA PHE A 290 37.44 9.10 73.80
C PHE A 290 36.66 9.86 72.73
#